data_AF-A0A4S2DNT4-F1
#
_entry.id   AF-A0A4S2DNT4-F1
#
_cell.length_a   1.000
_cell.length_b   1.000
_cell.length_c   1.000
_cell.angle_alpha   90.00
_cell.angle_beta   90.00
_cell.angle_gamma   90.00
#
_symmetry.space_group_name_H-M   'P 1'
#
loop_
_entity.id
_entity.type
_entity.pdbx_description
1 polymer ?
#
loop_
_entity_poly.entity_id
_entity_poly.type
_entity_poly.pdbx_seq_one_letter_code
_entity_poly.pdbx_strand_id
1 'polypeptide(L)'
;MYSVEALSKKIANNLRKELNYDDDKTSVIEYGLYAFFQIGLSILLVAIVGGILNVMLEALIISFVISIFRKYSGGAHASKAFNCAIIGALVSVIPAIIFTKININTNYLIIVGGLVYLISIIVTYKLAPVDTPNKPIKSLAKIRRLKKGSIILLTIYMFLALAMIFIYRESSNIDYLVYSICIYFGVSWQVLTLTKIGHSLVNGMDSLLIKILSIKGRN
;
A
#
# COMPACT_ATOMS: atom_id res chain seq x y z
N MET A 1 -12.87 -0.72 20.40
CA MET A 1 -12.05 -0.67 19.18
C MET A 1 -11.18 -1.93 19.16
N TYR A 2 -11.77 -3.07 18.76
CA TYR A 2 -11.25 -4.44 19.02
C TYR A 2 -11.64 -5.48 17.95
N SER A 3 -12.26 -5.09 16.81
CA SER A 3 -13.01 -6.07 16.00
C SER A 3 -12.14 -7.05 15.20
N VAL A 4 -11.04 -6.60 14.58
CA VAL A 4 -10.23 -7.48 13.70
C VAL A 4 -9.32 -8.39 14.51
N GLU A 5 -8.62 -7.86 15.52
CA GLU A 5 -7.79 -8.62 16.43
C GLU A 5 -8.62 -9.66 17.20
N ALA A 6 -9.76 -9.26 17.78
CA ALA A 6 -10.61 -10.19 18.53
C ALA A 6 -11.25 -11.25 17.62
N LEU A 7 -11.64 -10.89 16.39
CA LEU A 7 -12.16 -11.86 15.43
C LEU A 7 -11.09 -12.88 15.04
N SER A 8 -9.88 -12.43 14.73
CA SER A 8 -8.74 -13.28 14.37
C SER A 8 -8.42 -14.26 15.49
N LYS A 9 -8.32 -13.76 16.73
CA LYS A 9 -8.07 -14.57 17.92
C LYS A 9 -9.19 -15.56 18.21
N LYS A 10 -10.45 -15.16 18.04
CA LYS A 10 -11.62 -16.04 18.24
C LYS A 10 -11.60 -17.21 17.25
N ILE A 11 -11.36 -16.94 15.97
CA ILE A 11 -11.31 -17.97 14.93
C ILE A 11 -10.10 -18.90 15.16
N ALA A 12 -8.92 -18.34 15.45
CA ALA A 12 -7.72 -19.13 15.75
C ALA A 12 -7.92 -20.06 16.95
N ASN A 13 -8.53 -19.57 18.04
CA ASN A 13 -8.83 -20.38 19.22
C ASN A 13 -9.87 -21.47 18.95
N ASN A 14 -10.87 -21.21 18.10
CA ASN A 14 -11.82 -22.25 17.69
C ASN A 14 -11.11 -23.34 16.88
N LEU A 15 -10.28 -22.97 15.89
CA LEU A 15 -9.49 -23.93 15.11
C LEU A 15 -8.54 -24.75 15.98
N ARG A 16 -7.93 -24.12 17.00
CA ARG A 16 -7.10 -24.82 17.97
C ARG A 16 -7.87 -25.93 18.68
N LYS A 17 -9.08 -25.65 19.15
CA LYS A 17 -9.92 -26.61 19.87
C LYS A 17 -10.35 -27.78 18.97
N GLU A 18 -10.73 -27.48 17.73
CA GLU A 18 -11.20 -28.49 16.77
C GLU A 18 -10.07 -29.36 16.22
N LEU A 19 -8.88 -28.79 16.00
CA LEU A 19 -7.78 -29.45 15.29
C LEU A 19 -6.58 -29.79 16.20
N ASN A 20 -6.72 -29.55 17.50
CA ASN A 20 -5.73 -29.80 18.56
C ASN A 20 -4.34 -29.21 18.24
N TYR A 21 -4.32 -27.94 17.80
CA TYR A 21 -3.08 -27.24 17.49
C TYR A 21 -2.32 -26.79 18.74
N ASP A 22 -0.99 -26.74 18.62
CA ASP A 22 -0.11 -26.14 19.62
C ASP A 22 -0.20 -24.59 19.61
N ASP A 23 0.43 -23.96 20.61
CA ASP A 23 0.44 -22.50 20.76
C ASP A 23 1.14 -21.79 19.59
N ASP A 24 2.21 -22.38 19.07
CA ASP A 24 2.99 -21.82 17.96
C ASP A 24 2.16 -21.74 16.67
N LYS A 25 1.52 -22.86 16.28
CA LYS A 25 0.63 -22.91 15.12
C LYS A 25 -0.58 -22.01 15.30
N THR A 26 -1.16 -21.97 16.50
CA THR A 26 -2.30 -21.09 16.79
C THR A 26 -1.92 -19.63 16.59
N SER A 27 -0.74 -19.22 17.07
CA SER A 27 -0.23 -17.85 16.90
C SER A 27 0.05 -17.49 15.44
N VAL A 28 0.59 -18.44 14.66
CA VAL A 28 0.79 -18.26 13.21
C VAL A 28 -0.55 -18.09 12.48
N ILE A 29 -1.56 -18.89 12.82
CA ILE A 29 -2.91 -18.79 12.24
C ILE A 29 -3.57 -17.47 12.62
N GLU A 30 -3.49 -17.06 13.89
CA GLU A 30 -4.01 -15.77 14.37
C GLU A 30 -3.42 -14.61 13.58
N TYR A 31 -2.09 -14.58 13.42
CA TYR A 31 -1.41 -13.55 12.63
C TYR A 31 -1.83 -13.58 11.14
N GLY A 32 -1.98 -14.78 10.57
CA GLY A 32 -2.44 -14.95 9.20
C GLY A 32 -3.86 -14.40 8.97
N LEU A 33 -4.78 -14.71 9.88
CA LEU A 33 -6.16 -14.19 9.87
C LEU A 33 -6.18 -12.68 10.06
N TYR A 34 -5.36 -12.15 10.98
CA TYR A 34 -5.25 -10.73 11.22
C TYR A 34 -4.83 -9.98 9.94
N ALA A 35 -3.77 -10.46 9.29
CA ALA A 35 -3.30 -9.88 8.04
C ALA A 35 -4.35 -10.00 6.93
N PHE A 36 -5.05 -11.13 6.83
CA PHE A 36 -6.12 -11.35 5.85
C PHE A 36 -7.26 -10.34 6.01
N PHE A 37 -7.81 -10.22 7.22
CA PHE A 37 -8.88 -9.26 7.50
C PHE A 37 -8.44 -7.81 7.34
N GLN A 38 -7.22 -7.47 7.74
CA GLN A 38 -6.67 -6.13 7.54
C GLN A 38 -6.56 -5.77 6.05
N ILE A 39 -6.10 -6.69 5.21
CA ILE A 39 -6.04 -6.50 3.75
C ILE A 39 -7.45 -6.32 3.19
N GLY A 40 -8.39 -7.21 3.57
CA GLY A 40 -9.78 -7.13 3.14
C GLY A 40 -10.42 -5.79 3.51
N LEU A 41 -10.26 -5.35 4.75
CA LEU A 41 -10.75 -4.05 5.23
C LEU A 41 -10.16 -2.89 4.42
N SER A 42 -8.87 -2.92 4.13
CA SER A 42 -8.19 -1.84 3.39
C SER A 42 -8.70 -1.74 1.95
N ILE A 43 -8.85 -2.89 1.26
CA ILE A 43 -9.38 -2.94 -0.10
C ILE A 43 -10.83 -2.47 -0.14
N LEU A 44 -11.67 -2.98 0.77
CA LEU A 44 -13.08 -2.60 0.85
C LEU A 44 -13.24 -1.10 1.10
N LEU A 45 -12.46 -0.52 2.01
CA LEU A 45 -12.55 0.90 2.31
C LEU A 45 -12.14 1.76 1.10
N VAL A 46 -11.05 1.40 0.40
CA VAL A 46 -10.65 2.09 -0.84
C VAL A 46 -11.74 1.97 -1.91
N ALA A 47 -12.30 0.76 -2.11
CA ALA A 47 -13.32 0.53 -3.13
C ALA A 47 -14.62 1.28 -2.84
N ILE A 48 -15.11 1.25 -1.60
CA ILE A 48 -16.34 1.95 -1.20
C ILE A 48 -16.18 3.46 -1.33
N VAL A 49 -15.12 4.02 -0.74
CA VAL A 49 -14.91 5.49 -0.76
C VAL A 49 -14.60 5.97 -2.18
N GLY A 50 -13.78 5.24 -2.93
CA GLY A 50 -13.51 5.52 -4.34
C GLY A 50 -14.76 5.39 -5.22
N GLY A 51 -15.62 4.41 -4.97
CA GLY A 51 -16.89 4.21 -5.66
C GLY A 51 -17.88 5.35 -5.43
N ILE A 52 -18.04 5.78 -4.17
CA ILE A 52 -18.87 6.95 -3.81
C ILE A 52 -18.39 8.22 -4.55
N LEU A 53 -17.08 8.34 -4.76
CA LEU A 53 -16.45 9.51 -5.39
C LEU A 53 -16.16 9.32 -6.90
N ASN A 54 -16.66 8.23 -7.51
CA ASN A 54 -16.49 7.88 -8.92
C ASN A 54 -15.02 7.81 -9.39
N VAL A 55 -14.11 7.36 -8.52
CA VAL A 55 -12.67 7.16 -8.82
C VAL A 55 -12.16 5.80 -8.30
N MET A 56 -13.07 4.81 -8.28
CA MET A 56 -12.80 3.51 -7.67
C MET A 56 -11.60 2.80 -8.30
N LEU A 57 -11.55 2.77 -9.63
CA LEU A 57 -10.53 2.03 -10.36
C LEU A 57 -9.14 2.66 -10.17
N GLU A 58 -9.06 3.97 -10.28
CA GLU A 58 -7.85 4.78 -10.08
C GLU A 58 -7.31 4.64 -8.65
N ALA A 59 -8.20 4.71 -7.66
CA ALA A 59 -7.84 4.53 -6.26
C ALA A 59 -7.37 3.10 -5.98
N LEU A 60 -8.01 2.08 -6.57
CA LEU A 60 -7.57 0.69 -6.46
C LEU A 60 -6.21 0.46 -7.12
N ILE A 61 -5.94 1.07 -8.27
CA ILE A 61 -4.62 1.02 -8.92
C ILE A 61 -3.55 1.55 -7.97
N ILE A 62 -3.75 2.74 -7.39
CA ILE A 62 -2.80 3.34 -6.43
C ILE A 62 -2.60 2.41 -5.22
N SER A 63 -3.70 1.94 -4.62
CA SER A 63 -3.67 1.08 -3.44
C SER A 63 -2.94 -0.24 -3.69
N PHE A 64 -3.17 -0.88 -4.84
CA PHE A 64 -2.51 -2.14 -5.19
C PHE A 64 -1.03 -1.96 -5.49
N VAL A 65 -0.66 -0.90 -6.23
CA VAL A 65 0.75 -0.58 -6.47
C VAL A 65 1.48 -0.40 -5.14
N ILE A 66 0.92 0.39 -4.21
CA ILE A 66 1.50 0.60 -2.88
C ILE A 66 1.62 -0.73 -2.12
N SER A 67 0.52 -1.48 -2.01
CA SER A 67 0.43 -2.66 -1.14
C SER A 67 1.27 -3.83 -1.62
N ILE A 68 1.25 -4.11 -2.92
CA ILE A 68 2.05 -5.20 -3.51
C ILE A 68 3.54 -4.83 -3.45
N PHE A 69 3.90 -3.56 -3.69
CA PHE A 69 5.29 -3.14 -3.59
C PHE A 69 5.82 -3.17 -2.17
N ARG A 70 5.00 -2.76 -1.20
CA ARG A 70 5.30 -2.85 0.23
C ARG A 70 5.55 -4.26 0.73
N LYS A 71 4.84 -5.26 0.19
CA LYS A 71 5.07 -6.67 0.53
C LYS A 71 6.53 -7.09 0.37
N TYR A 72 7.23 -6.54 -0.62
CA TYR A 72 8.65 -6.83 -0.87
C TYR A 72 9.58 -5.79 -0.26
N SER A 73 9.23 -4.51 -0.38
CA SER A 73 10.12 -3.40 0.00
C SER A 73 10.07 -3.05 1.49
N GLY A 74 9.03 -3.43 2.22
CA GLY A 74 8.80 -2.99 3.60
C GLY A 74 8.31 -1.55 3.67
N GLY A 75 8.68 -0.83 4.73
CA GLY A 75 8.40 0.60 4.90
C GLY A 75 7.43 0.94 6.05
N ALA A 76 7.07 2.21 6.16
CA ALA A 76 6.34 2.77 7.29
C ALA A 76 4.89 2.29 7.40
N HIS A 77 4.48 1.74 8.55
CA HIS A 77 3.11 1.34 8.85
C HIS A 77 2.51 2.17 9.99
N ALA A 78 1.18 2.35 9.97
CA ALA A 78 0.45 2.89 11.11
C ALA A 78 0.43 1.88 12.28
N SER A 79 0.24 2.36 13.51
CA SER A 79 0.22 1.53 14.72
C SER A 79 -0.97 0.57 14.79
N LYS A 80 -2.07 0.86 14.07
CA LYS A 80 -3.32 0.06 14.09
C LYS A 80 -3.79 -0.28 12.68
N ALA A 81 -4.34 -1.49 12.49
CA ALA A 81 -4.89 -1.93 11.20
C ALA A 81 -5.94 -0.98 10.64
N PHE A 82 -6.87 -0.52 11.48
CA PHE A 82 -7.93 0.40 11.06
C PHE A 82 -7.38 1.77 10.60
N ASN A 83 -6.39 2.31 11.31
CA ASN A 83 -5.74 3.56 10.92
C ASN A 83 -4.97 3.38 9.61
N CYS A 84 -4.30 2.23 9.42
CA CYS A 84 -3.64 1.90 8.16
C CYS A 84 -4.64 1.85 7.00
N ALA A 85 -5.84 1.28 7.20
CA ALA A 85 -6.89 1.25 6.20
C ALA A 85 -7.38 2.67 5.84
N ILE A 86 -7.62 3.53 6.84
CA ILE A 86 -8.02 4.94 6.61
C ILE A 86 -6.92 5.69 5.85
N ILE A 87 -5.67 5.62 6.31
CA ILE A 87 -4.54 6.29 5.64
C ILE A 87 -4.39 5.79 4.21
N GLY A 88 -4.47 4.47 3.99
CA GLY A 88 -4.44 3.86 2.66
C GLY A 88 -5.56 4.37 1.76
N ALA A 89 -6.78 4.48 2.29
CA ALA A 89 -7.91 5.06 1.56
C ALA A 89 -7.68 6.53 1.19
N LEU A 90 -7.24 7.36 2.13
CA LEU A 90 -6.97 8.78 1.86
C LEU A 90 -5.86 8.97 0.81
N VAL A 91 -4.74 8.26 0.96
CA VAL A 91 -3.59 8.32 0.06
C VAL A 91 -3.93 7.80 -1.33
N SER A 92 -4.89 6.90 -1.45
CA SER A 92 -5.28 6.34 -2.75
C SER A 92 -6.36 7.18 -3.42
N VAL A 93 -7.39 7.58 -2.67
CA VAL A 93 -8.58 8.25 -3.22
C VAL A 93 -8.33 9.73 -3.51
N ILE A 94 -7.66 10.47 -2.62
CA ILE A 94 -7.46 11.92 -2.84
C ILE A 94 -6.68 12.19 -4.14
N PRO A 95 -5.53 11.53 -4.41
CA PRO A 95 -4.81 11.72 -5.65
C PRO A 95 -5.59 11.22 -6.87
N ALA A 96 -6.35 10.13 -6.73
CA ALA A 96 -7.24 9.66 -7.81
C ALA A 96 -8.24 10.73 -8.26
N ILE A 97 -8.89 11.43 -7.33
CA ILE A 97 -9.78 12.57 -7.65
C ILE A 97 -9.05 13.70 -8.37
N ILE A 98 -7.81 13.98 -7.97
CA ILE A 98 -7.02 15.04 -8.59
C ILE A 98 -6.65 14.63 -10.01
N PHE A 99 -6.14 13.41 -10.20
CA PHE A 99 -5.65 12.93 -11.49
C PHE A 99 -6.74 12.80 -12.54
N THR A 100 -7.98 12.50 -12.14
CA THR A 100 -9.13 12.45 -13.07
C THR A 100 -9.62 13.83 -13.51
N LYS A 101 -9.14 14.91 -12.87
CA LYS A 101 -9.60 16.29 -13.13
C LYS A 101 -8.54 17.19 -13.77
N ILE A 102 -7.29 16.77 -13.82
CA ILE A 102 -6.20 17.56 -14.41
C ILE A 102 -6.01 17.20 -15.89
N ASN A 103 -5.56 18.18 -16.67
CA ASN A 103 -5.13 17.92 -18.04
C ASN A 103 -3.71 17.34 -18.04
N ILE A 104 -3.55 16.11 -18.53
CA ILE A 104 -2.28 15.39 -18.51
C ILE A 104 -1.60 15.51 -19.87
N ASN A 105 -0.52 16.29 -19.94
CA ASN A 105 0.32 16.33 -21.13
C ASN A 105 1.22 15.09 -21.20
N THR A 106 1.15 14.36 -22.31
CA THR A 106 1.89 13.10 -22.49
C THR A 106 3.41 13.26 -22.41
N ASN A 107 3.97 14.36 -22.93
CA ASN A 107 5.41 14.57 -22.91
C ASN A 107 5.91 14.82 -21.48
N TYR A 108 5.20 15.67 -20.73
CA TYR A 108 5.52 15.87 -19.31
C TYR A 108 5.35 14.59 -18.49
N LEU A 109 4.31 13.80 -18.76
CA LEU A 109 4.09 12.53 -18.08
C LEU A 109 5.24 11.53 -18.30
N ILE A 110 5.77 11.45 -19.52
CA ILE A 110 6.93 10.58 -19.84
C ILE A 110 8.18 11.05 -19.08
N ILE A 111 8.47 12.35 -19.07
CA ILE A 111 9.62 12.93 -18.36
C ILE A 111 9.51 12.65 -16.85
N VAL A 112 8.34 12.95 -16.27
CA VAL A 112 8.07 12.69 -14.84
C VAL A 112 8.18 11.19 -14.54
N GLY A 113 7.65 10.32 -15.39
CA GLY A 113 7.77 8.87 -15.24
C GLY A 113 9.22 8.40 -15.20
N GLY A 114 10.07 8.93 -16.09
CA GLY A 114 11.51 8.64 -16.09
C GLY A 114 12.20 9.06 -14.79
N LEU A 115 11.89 10.26 -14.28
CA LEU A 115 12.44 10.76 -13.02
C LEU A 115 11.95 9.92 -11.82
N VAL A 116 10.65 9.60 -11.78
CA VAL A 116 10.07 8.73 -10.75
C VAL A 116 10.79 7.39 -10.74
N TYR A 117 11.02 6.77 -11.89
CA TYR A 117 11.74 5.50 -11.96
C TYR A 117 13.16 5.61 -11.44
N LEU A 118 13.91 6.61 -11.89
CA LEU A 118 15.31 6.80 -11.52
C LEU A 118 15.47 7.00 -10.01
N ILE A 119 14.62 7.84 -9.41
CA ILE A 119 14.62 8.04 -7.96
C ILE A 119 14.23 6.74 -7.26
N SER A 120 13.19 6.07 -7.74
CA SER A 120 12.65 4.85 -7.15
C SER A 120 13.65 3.71 -7.15
N ILE A 121 14.40 3.50 -8.23
CA ILE A 121 15.40 2.43 -8.32
C ILE A 121 16.55 2.70 -7.35
N ILE A 122 17.02 3.94 -7.24
CA ILE A 122 18.11 4.33 -6.34
C ILE A 122 17.70 4.11 -4.88
N VAL A 123 16.53 4.62 -4.48
CA VAL A 123 16.05 4.53 -3.10
C VAL A 123 15.75 3.07 -2.73
N THR A 124 15.07 2.33 -3.62
CA THR A 124 14.75 0.92 -3.38
C THR A 124 16.01 0.07 -3.27
N TYR A 125 17.01 0.29 -4.13
CA TYR A 125 18.27 -0.44 -4.06
C TYR A 125 19.01 -0.20 -2.74
N LYS A 126 19.00 1.03 -2.23
CA LYS A 126 19.67 1.40 -0.98
C LYS A 126 18.92 0.94 0.26
N LEU A 127 17.59 1.12 0.30
CA LEU A 127 16.80 1.00 1.53
C LEU A 127 15.98 -0.28 1.64
N ALA A 128 15.60 -0.92 0.53
CA ALA A 128 14.78 -2.14 0.61
C ALA A 128 15.61 -3.40 0.97
N PRO A 129 15.02 -4.38 1.65
CA PRO A 129 13.77 -4.28 2.39
C PRO A 129 13.99 -3.46 3.68
N VAL A 130 13.05 -2.55 3.97
CA VAL A 130 13.01 -1.85 5.26
C VAL A 130 12.32 -2.77 6.28
N ASP A 131 13.07 -3.13 7.32
CA ASP A 131 12.60 -4.04 8.35
C ASP A 131 11.64 -3.34 9.34
N THR A 132 10.85 -4.13 10.07
CA THR A 132 10.01 -3.63 11.18
C THR A 132 10.33 -4.35 12.48
N PRO A 133 10.20 -3.70 13.65
CA PRO A 133 10.44 -4.36 14.94
C PRO A 133 9.62 -5.63 15.14
N ASN A 134 8.41 -5.68 14.55
CA ASN A 134 7.49 -6.80 14.65
C ASN A 134 7.75 -7.91 13.62
N LYS A 135 8.68 -7.71 12.66
CA LYS A 135 8.99 -8.71 11.62
C LYS A 135 10.48 -8.73 11.23
N PRO A 136 11.41 -8.87 12.19
CA PRO A 136 12.84 -8.77 11.92
C PRO A 136 13.30 -9.77 10.85
N ILE A 137 13.98 -9.26 9.82
CA ILE A 137 14.52 -10.04 8.70
C ILE A 137 15.97 -10.40 9.02
N LYS A 138 16.17 -11.51 9.72
CA LYS A 138 17.51 -11.96 10.14
C LYS A 138 18.31 -12.69 9.04
N SER A 139 17.63 -13.24 8.03
CA SER A 139 18.26 -14.07 6.99
C SER A 139 18.73 -13.24 5.80
N LEU A 140 20.04 -13.28 5.51
CA LEU A 140 20.63 -12.67 4.30
C LEU A 140 19.98 -13.16 3.00
N ALA A 141 19.62 -14.46 2.92
CA ALA A 141 18.94 -15.01 1.76
C ALA A 141 17.56 -14.37 1.56
N LYS A 142 16.80 -14.17 2.65
CA LYS A 142 15.50 -13.49 2.62
C LYS A 142 15.64 -12.01 2.23
N ILE A 143 16.65 -11.31 2.74
CA ILE A 143 16.95 -9.90 2.38
C ILE A 143 17.19 -9.80 0.87
N ARG A 144 18.10 -10.64 0.31
CA ARG A 144 18.41 -10.65 -1.12
C ARG A 144 17.17 -10.93 -1.97
N ARG A 145 16.35 -11.91 -1.57
CA ARG A 145 15.10 -12.26 -2.26
C ARG A 145 14.11 -11.11 -2.28
N LEU A 146 13.89 -10.45 -1.14
CA LEU A 146 12.97 -9.33 -1.02
C LEU A 146 13.44 -8.12 -1.85
N LYS A 147 14.73 -7.75 -1.75
CA LYS A 147 15.32 -6.70 -2.59
C LYS A 147 15.16 -7.01 -4.08
N LYS A 148 15.49 -8.23 -4.51
CA LYS A 148 15.29 -8.65 -5.91
C LYS A 148 13.82 -8.52 -6.33
N GLY A 149 12.89 -8.97 -5.50
CA GLY A 149 11.46 -8.83 -5.74
C GLY A 149 11.01 -7.37 -5.87
N SER A 150 11.51 -6.48 -5.01
CA SER A 150 11.24 -5.04 -5.09
C SER A 150 11.70 -4.42 -6.41
N ILE A 151 12.90 -4.77 -6.88
CA ILE A 151 13.45 -4.25 -8.15
C ILE A 151 12.70 -4.79 -9.37
N ILE A 152 12.38 -6.09 -9.37
CA ILE A 152 11.56 -6.71 -10.43
C ILE A 152 10.21 -6.02 -10.53
N LEU A 153 9.53 -5.85 -9.39
CA LEU A 153 8.20 -5.27 -9.36
C LEU A 153 8.21 -3.79 -9.78
N LEU A 154 9.21 -3.01 -9.36
CA LEU A 154 9.37 -1.64 -9.82
C LEU A 154 9.51 -1.57 -11.35
N THR A 155 10.28 -2.51 -11.92
CA THR A 155 10.45 -2.63 -13.38
C THR A 155 9.14 -2.99 -14.07
N ILE A 156 8.36 -3.92 -13.50
CA ILE A 156 7.02 -4.26 -14.01
C ILE A 156 6.10 -3.04 -14.00
N TYR A 157 6.07 -2.25 -12.92
CA TYR A 157 5.24 -1.05 -12.86
C TYR A 157 5.62 0.01 -13.88
N MET A 158 6.92 0.16 -14.18
CA MET A 158 7.34 1.05 -15.26
C MET A 158 6.83 0.61 -16.62
N PHE A 159 6.98 -0.66 -16.95
CA PHE A 159 6.46 -1.18 -18.21
C PHE A 159 4.94 -1.09 -18.28
N LEU A 160 4.24 -1.31 -17.17
CA LEU A 160 2.79 -1.15 -17.10
C LEU A 160 2.37 0.30 -17.35
N ALA A 161 3.03 1.27 -16.72
CA ALA A 161 2.74 2.69 -16.93
C ALA A 161 3.03 3.14 -18.37
N LEU A 162 4.16 2.71 -18.96
CA LEU A 162 4.47 2.96 -20.37
C LEU A 162 3.46 2.30 -21.31
N ALA A 163 2.99 1.09 -20.99
CA ALA A 163 1.95 0.42 -21.76
C ALA A 163 0.64 1.21 -21.74
N MET A 164 0.24 1.78 -20.60
CA MET A 164 -0.94 2.66 -20.54
C MET A 164 -0.76 3.90 -21.43
N ILE A 165 0.42 4.54 -21.42
CA ILE A 165 0.71 5.68 -22.31
C ILE A 165 0.65 5.25 -23.79
N PHE A 166 1.14 4.06 -24.13
CA PHE A 166 1.07 3.54 -25.49
C PHE A 166 -0.39 3.29 -25.91
N ILE A 167 -1.19 2.65 -25.07
CA ILE A 167 -2.62 2.40 -25.33
C ILE A 167 -3.39 3.73 -25.48
N TYR A 168 -3.05 4.76 -24.71
CA TYR A 168 -3.61 6.10 -24.92
C TYR A 168 -3.36 6.62 -26.34
N ARG A 169 -2.15 6.44 -26.89
CA ARG A 169 -1.83 6.92 -28.25
C ARG A 169 -2.68 6.25 -29.32
N GLU A 170 -3.00 4.96 -29.14
CA GLU A 170 -3.81 4.20 -30.10
C GLU A 170 -5.32 4.45 -29.91
N SER A 171 -5.80 4.48 -28.67
CA SER A 171 -7.23 4.57 -28.35
C SER A 171 -7.76 6.00 -28.23
N SER A 172 -6.87 6.97 -27.99
CA SER A 172 -7.21 8.34 -27.56
C SER A 172 -8.05 8.44 -26.28
N ASN A 173 -8.19 7.37 -25.49
CA ASN A 173 -8.89 7.41 -24.21
C ASN A 173 -7.97 7.92 -23.08
N ILE A 174 -8.31 9.09 -22.54
CA ILE A 174 -7.54 9.78 -21.49
C ILE A 174 -7.37 8.96 -20.21
N ASP A 175 -8.28 8.04 -19.91
CA ASP A 175 -8.23 7.20 -18.72
C ASP A 175 -6.91 6.45 -18.59
N TYR A 176 -6.31 6.03 -19.71
CA TYR A 176 -5.02 5.36 -19.69
C TYR A 176 -3.87 6.28 -19.25
N LEU A 177 -3.91 7.58 -19.55
CA LEU A 177 -2.94 8.52 -18.96
C LEU A 177 -3.15 8.68 -17.46
N VAL A 178 -4.42 8.67 -17.01
CA VAL A 178 -4.77 8.70 -15.58
C VAL A 178 -4.23 7.45 -14.87
N TYR A 179 -4.38 6.27 -15.47
CA TYR A 179 -3.83 5.03 -14.89
C TYR A 179 -2.30 5.05 -14.81
N SER A 180 -1.61 5.60 -15.82
CA SER A 180 -0.16 5.77 -15.77
C SER A 180 0.29 6.68 -14.62
N ILE A 181 -0.36 7.83 -14.42
CA ILE A 181 0.02 8.74 -13.33
C ILE A 181 -0.35 8.16 -11.95
N CYS A 182 -1.44 7.40 -11.84
CA CYS A 182 -1.79 6.63 -10.65
C CYS A 182 -0.69 5.62 -10.27
N ILE A 183 -0.13 4.89 -11.25
CA ILE A 183 0.97 3.97 -11.02
C ILE A 183 2.21 4.72 -10.52
N TYR A 184 2.60 5.83 -11.17
CA TYR A 184 3.74 6.65 -10.75
C TYR A 184 3.57 7.20 -9.33
N PHE A 185 2.38 7.67 -8.99
CA PHE A 185 2.10 8.13 -7.64
C PHE A 185 2.20 7.00 -6.61
N GLY A 186 1.60 5.83 -6.89
CA GLY A 186 1.68 4.67 -6.00
C GLY A 186 3.12 4.22 -5.74
N VAL A 187 3.94 4.17 -6.80
CA VAL A 187 5.38 3.90 -6.69
C VAL A 187 6.07 4.95 -5.83
N SER A 188 5.85 6.23 -6.12
CA SER A 188 6.48 7.36 -5.41
C SER A 188 6.13 7.37 -3.93
N TRP A 189 4.85 7.15 -3.59
CA TRP A 189 4.39 7.04 -2.22
C TRP A 189 5.07 5.87 -1.50
N GLN A 190 5.11 4.70 -2.14
CA GLN A 190 5.73 3.55 -1.51
C GLN A 190 7.24 3.76 -1.30
N VAL A 191 7.94 4.35 -2.25
CA VAL A 191 9.37 4.70 -2.13
C VAL A 191 9.60 5.70 -1.00
N LEU A 192 8.74 6.72 -0.90
CA LEU A 192 8.78 7.68 0.20
C LEU A 192 8.70 6.98 1.55
N THR A 193 7.83 5.95 1.69
CA THR A 193 7.65 5.22 2.94
C THR A 193 8.84 4.34 3.35
N LEU A 194 9.85 4.16 2.48
CA LEU A 194 11.13 3.53 2.83
C LEU A 194 12.09 4.50 3.53
N THR A 195 11.85 5.81 3.44
CA THR A 195 12.71 6.86 3.97
C THR A 195 12.29 7.29 5.38
N LYS A 196 13.22 7.88 6.15
CA LYS A 196 12.90 8.46 7.47
C LYS A 196 11.77 9.50 7.41
N ILE A 197 11.71 10.28 6.33
CA ILE A 197 10.66 11.29 6.10
C ILE A 197 9.31 10.60 5.96
N GLY A 198 9.22 9.55 5.15
CA GLY A 198 7.98 8.78 5.00
C GLY A 198 7.53 8.12 6.30
N HIS A 199 8.46 7.59 7.11
CA HIS A 199 8.14 7.10 8.45
C HIS A 199 7.55 8.19 9.35
N SER A 200 8.16 9.38 9.37
CA SER A 200 7.63 10.51 10.13
C SER A 200 6.25 10.96 9.63
N LEU A 201 6.03 10.98 8.31
CA LEU A 201 4.75 11.35 7.70
C LEU A 201 3.64 10.39 8.13
N VAL A 202 3.85 9.08 7.97
CA VAL A 202 2.87 8.06 8.36
C VAL A 202 2.58 8.11 9.86
N ASN A 203 3.60 8.27 10.70
CA ASN A 203 3.43 8.41 12.15
C ASN A 203 2.64 9.68 12.52
N GLY A 204 2.85 10.79 11.82
CA GLY A 204 2.09 12.02 11.99
C GLY A 204 0.61 11.84 11.64
N MET A 205 0.32 11.21 10.51
CA MET A 205 -1.06 10.87 10.10
C MET A 205 -1.73 9.95 11.11
N ASP A 206 -1.02 8.93 11.58
CA ASP A 206 -1.52 7.97 12.57
C ASP A 206 -1.83 8.65 13.92
N SER A 207 -0.92 9.50 14.40
CA SER A 207 -1.11 10.27 15.64
C SER A 207 -2.31 11.21 15.55
N LEU A 208 -2.51 11.87 14.40
CA LEU A 208 -3.66 12.73 14.16
C LEU A 208 -4.98 11.94 14.17
N LEU A 209 -5.02 10.76 13.54
CA LEU A 209 -6.19 9.88 13.57
C LEU A 209 -6.49 9.39 14.99
N ILE A 210 -5.48 9.01 15.76
CA ILE A 210 -5.65 8.61 17.16
C ILE A 210 -6.27 9.76 17.97
N LYS A 211 -5.77 10.99 17.79
CA LYS A 211 -6.31 12.17 18.48
C LYS A 211 -7.79 12.38 18.14
N ILE A 212 -8.15 12.39 16.85
CA ILE A 212 -9.53 12.59 16.39
C ILE A 212 -10.47 11.49 16.90
N LEU A 213 -10.06 10.22 16.80
CA LEU A 213 -10.88 9.08 17.23
C LEU A 213 -11.01 8.98 18.75
N SER A 214 -9.98 9.39 19.50
CA SER A 214 -10.02 9.41 20.97
C SER A 214 -10.94 10.50 21.53
N ILE A 215 -11.02 11.66 20.86
CA ILE A 215 -11.94 12.76 21.23
C ILE A 215 -13.39 12.31 21.02
N LYS A 216 -13.67 11.59 19.92
CA LYS A 216 -15.01 11.10 19.58
C LYS A 216 -15.51 9.96 20.51
N GLY A 217 -14.63 9.33 21.28
CA GLY A 217 -14.99 8.31 22.28
C GLY A 217 -15.24 8.86 23.69
N ARG A 218 -15.12 10.18 23.89
CA ARG A 218 -15.44 10.86 25.16
C ARG A 218 -16.72 11.71 25.10
N ASN A 219 -17.36 11.79 23.92
CA ASN A 219 -18.64 12.48 23.71
C ASN A 219 -19.75 11.45 23.54
#